data_AF-A0A1D6L1X6-F1
#
_entry.id   AF-A0A1D6L1X6-F1
#
_cell.length_a   1.000
_cell.length_b   1.000
_cell.length_c   1.000
_cell.angle_alpha   90.00
_cell.angle_beta   90.00
_cell.angle_gamma   90.00
#
_symmetry.space_group_name_H-M   'P 1'
#
loop_
_entity.id
_entity.type
_entity.pdbx_description
1 polymer ?
#
loop_
_entity_poly.entity_id
_entity_poly.type
_entity_poly.pdbx_seq_one_letter_code
_entity_poly.pdbx_strand_id
1 'polypeptide(L)'
;MDEEMDEDVIVKVVDCSNQSEFKLCKVRSVQFGQKGIPYLNTYDGRTIRYPDPLIKANDTIKIDLETNKIMDFIKLYLPFHGFIKLYT
;
A
#
# COMPACT_ATOMS: atom_id res chain seq x y z
N MET A 1 10.09 15.38 22.75
CA MET A 1 8.84 15.67 22.02
C MET A 1 8.89 14.82 20.78
N ASP A 2 8.65 13.56 21.07
CA ASP A 2 8.82 12.42 20.19
C ASP A 2 7.60 12.43 19.29
N GLU A 3 7.79 12.85 18.04
CA GLU A 3 6.81 12.55 17.00
C GLU A 3 7.09 11.12 16.55
N GLU A 4 6.14 10.28 16.93
CA GLU A 4 6.06 8.86 16.71
C GLU A 4 6.22 8.55 15.21
N MET A 5 7.22 7.72 14.90
CA MET A 5 7.40 7.17 13.56
C MET A 5 6.27 6.17 13.29
N ASP A 6 5.24 6.58 12.55
CA ASP A 6 4.31 5.64 11.94
C ASP A 6 5.09 4.79 10.91
N GLU A 7 5.42 3.54 11.26
CA GLU A 7 6.15 2.58 10.41
C GLU A 7 5.44 2.17 9.09
N ASP A 8 4.46 2.94 8.59
CA ASP A 8 3.70 2.61 7.37
C ASP A 8 3.85 3.64 6.23
N VAL A 9 4.78 4.60 6.31
CA VAL A 9 5.09 5.54 5.22
C VAL A 9 6.52 5.35 4.74
N ILE A 10 6.74 4.39 3.82
CA ILE A 10 8.01 4.30 3.07
C ILE A 10 8.06 5.48 2.09
N VAL A 11 8.40 6.66 2.59
CA VAL A 11 8.78 7.80 1.75
C VAL A 11 10.29 7.96 1.92
N LYS A 12 11.05 7.10 1.20
CA LYS A 12 12.45 7.41 0.90
C LYS A 12 12.46 8.37 -0.27
N VAL A 13 12.25 9.65 0.02
CA VAL A 13 12.57 10.73 -0.90
C VAL A 13 14.09 10.74 -1.04
N VAL A 14 14.58 10.18 -2.15
CA VAL A 14 15.98 10.27 -2.56
C VAL A 14 16.02 10.72 -4.03
N ASP A 15 16.50 11.96 -4.18
CA ASP A 15 17.20 12.61 -5.29
C ASP A 15 16.50 13.60 -6.26
N CYS A 16 17.22 14.71 -6.39
CA CYS A 16 16.87 16.04 -6.90
C CYS A 16 16.60 16.07 -8.42
N SER A 17 15.37 16.49 -8.78
CA SER A 17 14.92 17.27 -9.97
C SER A 17 13.69 16.70 -10.70
N ASN A 18 13.42 15.40 -10.64
CA ASN A 18 12.25 14.77 -11.30
C ASN A 18 11.44 13.87 -10.34
N GLN A 19 11.12 14.40 -9.15
CA GLN A 19 10.61 13.63 -8.01
C GLN A 19 9.17 14.02 -7.62
N SER A 20 8.26 14.14 -8.59
CA SER A 20 6.96 14.79 -8.34
C SER A 20 5.71 14.01 -8.71
N GLU A 21 5.80 12.80 -9.28
CA GLU A 21 4.60 12.21 -9.91
C GLU A 21 4.04 10.98 -9.22
N PHE A 22 4.78 10.31 -8.33
CA PHE A 22 4.32 9.05 -7.74
C PHE A 22 4.48 8.97 -6.22
N LYS A 23 3.55 8.25 -5.58
CA LYS A 23 3.53 7.92 -4.16
C LYS A 23 3.45 6.41 -3.97
N LEU A 24 4.19 5.88 -3.00
CA LEU A 24 4.04 4.50 -2.54
C LEU A 24 3.05 4.46 -1.38
N CYS A 25 2.03 3.63 -1.51
CA CYS A 25 0.95 3.50 -0.53
C CYS A 25 0.76 2.03 -0.17
N LYS A 26 0.51 1.73 1.11
CA LYS A 26 0.13 0.40 1.55
C LYS A 26 -1.36 0.16 1.33
N VAL A 27 -1.70 -1.07 0.93
CA VAL A 27 -3.08 -1.52 0.77
C VAL A 27 -3.63 -1.94 2.13
N ARG A 28 -4.70 -1.29 2.58
CA ARG A 28 -5.38 -1.62 3.84
C ARG A 28 -6.27 -2.84 3.68
N SER A 29 -7.13 -2.82 2.67
CA SER A 29 -8.08 -3.91 2.43
C SER A 29 -8.60 -3.89 1.00
N VAL A 30 -8.85 -5.07 0.45
CA VAL A 30 -9.57 -5.26 -0.83
C VAL A 30 -10.93 -5.84 -0.50
N GLN A 31 -11.99 -5.18 -0.95
CA GLN A 31 -13.38 -5.52 -0.63
C GLN A 31 -14.25 -5.43 -1.88
N PHE A 32 -15.40 -6.11 -1.85
CA PHE A 32 -16.42 -6.01 -2.89
C PHE A 32 -17.55 -5.11 -2.40
N GLY A 33 -17.87 -4.09 -3.20
CA GLY A 33 -18.96 -3.16 -2.93
C GLY A 33 -20.30 -3.66 -3.42
N GLN A 34 -21.30 -2.78 -3.34
CA GLN A 34 -22.60 -3.03 -3.94
C GLN A 34 -22.45 -3.33 -5.43
N LYS A 35 -23.22 -4.29 -5.94
CA LYS A 35 -23.14 -4.79 -7.33
C LYS A 35 -21.84 -5.54 -7.65
N GLY A 36 -21.10 -6.02 -6.65
CA GLY A 36 -19.91 -6.84 -6.84
C GLY A 36 -18.71 -6.06 -7.41
N ILE A 37 -18.72 -4.73 -7.31
CA ILE A 37 -17.62 -3.89 -7.81
C ILE A 37 -16.44 -4.01 -6.83
N PRO A 38 -15.28 -4.56 -7.25
CA PRO A 38 -14.11 -4.62 -6.39
C PRO A 38 -13.53 -3.22 -6.20
N TYR A 39 -13.20 -2.90 -4.95
CA TYR A 39 -12.49 -1.68 -4.59
C TYR A 39 -11.38 -1.97 -3.58
N LEU A 40 -10.35 -1.13 -3.64
CA LEU A 40 -9.17 -1.19 -2.80
C LEU A 40 -9.07 0.08 -1.98
N ASN A 41 -8.86 -0.07 -0.68
CA ASN A 41 -8.63 1.04 0.23
C ASN A 41 -7.15 1.12 0.58
N THR A 42 -6.59 2.32 0.50
CA THR A 42 -5.23 2.61 0.97
C THR A 42 -5.24 3.22 2.37
N TYR A 43 -4.09 3.20 3.03
CA TYR A 43 -3.89 3.90 4.31
C TYR A 43 -4.05 5.42 4.19
N ASP A 44 -3.76 5.97 3.01
CA ASP A 44 -4.02 7.39 2.68
C ASP A 44 -5.51 7.74 2.56
N GLY A 45 -6.43 6.78 2.78
CA GLY A 45 -7.86 7.01 2.65
C GLY A 45 -8.37 7.10 1.21
N ARG A 46 -7.54 6.77 0.21
CA ARG A 46 -7.96 6.71 -1.20
C ARG A 46 -8.66 5.38 -1.47
N THR A 47 -9.73 5.44 -2.27
CA THR A 47 -10.46 4.26 -2.74
C THR A 47 -10.27 4.09 -4.24
N ILE A 48 -9.60 3.02 -4.66
CA ILE A 48 -9.35 2.71 -6.07
C ILE A 48 -10.33 1.62 -6.52
N ARG A 49 -11.11 1.91 -7.57
CA ARG A 49 -12.05 0.95 -8.14
C ARG A 49 -11.39 0.11 -9.21
N TYR A 50 -11.79 -1.15 -9.32
CA TYR A 50 -11.21 -2.13 -10.26
C TYR A 50 -9.69 -2.28 -10.12
N PRO A 51 -9.18 -2.61 -8.90
CA PRO A 51 -7.78 -2.98 -8.73
C PRO A 51 -7.46 -4.30 -9.47
N ASP A 52 -6.18 -4.52 -9.76
CA ASP A 52 -5.71 -5.80 -10.30
C ASP A 52 -6.02 -6.93 -9.30
N PRO A 53 -6.61 -8.06 -9.74
CA PRO A 53 -6.96 -9.20 -8.86
C PRO A 53 -5.76 -9.83 -8.13
N LEU A 54 -4.53 -9.59 -8.60
CA LEU A 54 -3.30 -10.07 -7.97
C LEU A 54 -2.96 -9.33 -6.68
N ILE A 55 -3.47 -8.11 -6.50
CA ILE A 55 -3.21 -7.27 -5.33
C ILE A 55 -4.00 -7.79 -4.13
N LYS A 56 -3.32 -7.97 -3.00
CA LYS A 56 -3.88 -8.39 -1.71
C LYS A 56 -3.71 -7.31 -0.66
N ALA A 57 -4.39 -7.52 0.48
CA ALA A 57 -4.17 -6.68 1.65
C ALA A 57 -2.70 -6.75 2.09
N ASN A 58 -2.15 -5.64 2.58
CA ASN A 58 -0.75 -5.46 2.98
C ASN A 58 0.28 -5.39 1.85
N ASP A 59 -0.11 -5.47 0.58
CA ASP A 59 0.78 -5.16 -0.53
C ASP A 59 1.07 -3.65 -0.57
N THR A 60 2.17 -3.26 -1.23
CA THR A 60 2.49 -1.85 -1.49
C THR A 60 2.21 -1.52 -2.94
N ILE A 61 1.49 -0.44 -3.19
CA ILE A 61 1.14 0.03 -4.53
C ILE A 61 1.83 1.35 -4.83
N LYS A 62 2.27 1.52 -6.07
CA LYS A 62 2.75 2.77 -6.62
C LYS A 62 1.60 3.47 -7.31
N ILE A 63 1.27 4.67 -6.83
CA ILE A 63 0.17 5.49 -7.32
C ILE A 63 0.74 6.75 -7.96
N ASP A 64 0.21 7.11 -9.13
CA ASP A 64 0.46 8.43 -9.71
C ASP A 64 -0.42 9.48 -9.05
N LEU A 65 0.17 10.60 -8.63
CA LEU A 65 -0.55 11.68 -7.95
C LEU A 65 -1.55 12.40 -8.87
N GLU A 66 -1.25 12.49 -10.17
CA GLU A 66 -2.11 13.17 -11.14
C GLU A 66 -3.29 12.29 -11.56
N THR A 67 -3.01 11.05 -11.96
CA THR A 67 -4.05 10.15 -12.50
C THR A 67 -4.77 9.36 -11.43
N ASN A 68 -4.20 9.27 -10.22
CA ASN A 68 -4.66 8.41 -9.12
C ASN A 68 -4.82 6.94 -9.54
N LYS A 69 -4.09 6.52 -10.57
CA LYS A 69 -4.05 5.13 -11.03
C LYS A 69 -2.85 4.40 -10.41
N ILE A 70 -2.97 3.08 -10.34
CA ILE A 70 -1.89 2.20 -9.91
C ILE A 70 -0.97 2.00 -11.12
N MET A 71 0.30 2.36 -10.99
CA MET A 71 1.32 2.04 -12.00
C MET A 71 1.80 0.60 -11.84
N ASP A 72 2.23 0.28 -10.62
CA ASP A 72 2.89 -0.96 -10.27
C ASP A 72 2.53 -1.33 -8.83
N PHE A 73 2.69 -2.61 -8.49
CA PHE A 73 2.53 -3.08 -7.12
C PHE A 73 3.66 -4.03 -6.74
N ILE A 74 4.08 -3.93 -5.48
CA ILE A 74 5.08 -4.78 -4.86
C ILE A 74 4.33 -5.73 -3.94
N LYS A 75 4.36 -7.02 -4.27
CA LYS A 75 3.73 -8.07 -3.49
C LYS A 75 4.57 -8.41 -2.27
N LEU A 76 3.97 -8.39 -1.09
CA LEU A 76 4.66 -8.78 0.13
C LEU A 76 4.67 -10.32 0.24
N TYR A 77 5.83 -10.93 0.01
CA TYR A 77 6.00 -12.41 0.03
C TYR A 77 6.25 -12.99 1.43
N LEU A 78 6.10 -12.22 2.51
CA LEU A 78 6.42 -12.70 3.85
C LEU A 78 5.16 -13.01 4.68
N PRO A 79 4.71 -14.27 4.69
CA PRO A 79 3.86 -14.78 5.74
C PRO A 79 4.77 -15.16 6.93
N PHE A 80 5.32 -14.19 7.66
CA PHE A 80 5.93 -14.52 8.96
C PHE A 80 4.84 -14.76 10.00
N HIS A 81 4.06 -15.82 9.78
CA HIS A 81 3.33 -16.52 10.81
C HIS A 81 4.33 -17.52 11.42
N GLY A 82 4.90 -17.19 12.56
CA GLY A 82 5.71 -18.12 13.35
C GLY A 82 7.17 -17.72 13.53
N PHE A 83 7.43 -16.56 14.16
CA PHE A 83 8.49 -16.57 15.16
C PHE A 83 7.98 -17.45 16.30
N ILE A 84 8.41 -18.71 16.27
CA ILE A 84 8.26 -19.67 17.34
C ILE A 84 8.68 -18.95 18.63
N LYS A 85 7.76 -18.84 19.59
CA LYS A 85 8.11 -18.69 21.01
C LYS A 85 8.92 -19.94 21.40
N LEU A 86 10.21 -19.93 21.12
CA LEU A 86 11.16 -20.73 21.87
C LEU A 86 11.59 -19.83 23.02
N TYR A 87 11.20 -20.24 24.23
CA TYR A 87 11.57 -19.68 25.53
C TYR A 87 10.86 -18.37 25.97
N THR A 88 9.70 -18.52 26.59
CA THR A 88 9.44 -18.21 28.03
C THR A 88 8.08 -18.77 28.40
#